data_AF-A0A1H9ZKI6-F1
#
_entry.id   AF-A0A1H9ZKI6-F1
#
_cell.length_a   1.000
_cell.length_b   1.000
_cell.length_c   1.000
_cell.angle_alpha   90.00
_cell.angle_beta   90.00
_cell.angle_gamma   90.00
#
_symmetry.space_group_name_H-M   'P 1'
#
loop_
_entity.id
_entity.type
_entity.pdbx_description
1 polymer ?
#
loop_
_entity_poly.entity_id
_entity_poly.type
_entity_poly.pdbx_seq_one_letter_code
_entity_poly.pdbx_strand_id
1 'polypeptide(L)'
;MSAAAPRFPVHAWKPALRWLTAAAQAVSAANLLLLVGQFVLGAFQGEELTTPLGAGIQLVAFSFLPILLVRLLRRLSLGALEVAPEQLVLHLRDARFEIPRESLAGVQPWKFPLPGAGLRLRMKSGRFFSHVLEVPRPLPLLAALGEGLPGVAEAAAHPPSRFTQAKQDARRWFWDSVAIKFGLFPLIPTGVMFRAHQYITFGGPFGQYRMFGLASYLKTFAGYWLLFTTTLVLYAGVWRLLAEGLAFVLTWLMPSRARGVRQSLEWLCRLVYFVGIPALLAWRFLS
;
A
#
# COMPACT_ATOMS: atom_id res chain seq x y z
N MET A 1 -32.41 25.88 11.05
CA MET A 1 -31.37 25.60 10.04
C MET A 1 -30.92 24.16 10.23
N SER A 2 -31.34 23.22 9.37
CA SER A 2 -30.96 21.81 9.51
C SER A 2 -29.46 21.68 9.22
N ALA A 3 -28.67 21.30 10.23
CA ALA A 3 -27.25 21.04 10.04
C ALA A 3 -27.11 19.93 8.98
N ALA A 4 -26.34 20.20 7.92
CA ALA A 4 -26.11 19.21 6.88
C ALA A 4 -25.52 17.93 7.50
N ALA A 5 -26.14 16.80 7.23
CA ALA A 5 -25.71 15.51 7.77
C ALA A 5 -24.26 15.22 7.34
N PRO A 6 -23.38 14.77 8.25
CA PRO A 6 -21.99 14.48 7.91
C PRO A 6 -21.92 13.34 6.87
N ARG A 7 -21.10 13.56 5.84
CA ARG A 7 -20.87 12.62 4.73
C ARG A 7 -19.49 12.02 4.82
N PHE A 8 -19.41 10.69 4.72
CA PHE A 8 -18.17 9.94 4.80
C PHE A 8 -17.93 9.16 3.51
N PRO A 9 -16.74 9.24 2.89
CA PRO A 9 -16.41 8.42 1.74
C PRO A 9 -16.27 6.97 2.18
N VAL A 10 -16.96 6.07 1.48
CA VAL A 10 -16.94 4.62 1.74
C VAL A 10 -16.79 3.87 0.42
N HIS A 11 -16.34 2.62 0.48
CA HIS A 11 -16.44 1.71 -0.67
C HIS A 11 -17.44 0.61 -0.34
N ALA A 12 -18.50 0.50 -1.15
CA ALA A 12 -19.52 -0.52 -0.96
C ALA A 12 -19.19 -1.73 -1.84
N TRP A 13 -18.81 -2.82 -1.20
CA TRP A 13 -18.41 -4.04 -1.86
C TRP A 13 -19.54 -5.05 -1.90
N LYS A 14 -19.71 -5.71 -3.05
CA LYS A 14 -20.30 -7.05 -3.07
C LYS A 14 -19.31 -8.04 -2.45
N PRO A 15 -19.76 -9.06 -1.70
CA PRO A 15 -18.85 -10.02 -1.04
C PRO A 15 -17.82 -10.66 -1.98
N ALA A 16 -18.22 -11.02 -3.21
CA ALA A 16 -17.32 -11.60 -4.20
C ALA A 16 -16.19 -10.63 -4.61
N LEU A 17 -16.51 -9.36 -4.86
CA LEU A 17 -15.52 -8.34 -5.24
C LEU A 17 -14.54 -8.03 -4.09
N ARG A 18 -14.99 -8.13 -2.84
CA ARG A 18 -14.10 -8.03 -1.68
C ARG A 18 -13.06 -9.14 -1.68
N TRP A 19 -13.46 -10.39 -1.95
CA TRP A 19 -12.50 -11.50 -1.99
C TRP A 19 -11.56 -11.40 -3.17
N LEU A 20 -12.04 -10.99 -4.35
CA LEU A 20 -11.19 -10.74 -5.52
C LEU A 20 -10.13 -9.66 -5.24
N THR A 21 -10.50 -8.56 -4.60
CA THR A 21 -9.55 -7.49 -4.23
C THR A 21 -8.55 -7.95 -3.17
N ALA A 22 -8.98 -8.74 -2.18
CA ALA A 22 -8.08 -9.32 -1.20
C ALA A 22 -7.09 -10.31 -1.84
N ALA A 23 -7.56 -11.16 -2.77
CA ALA A 23 -6.72 -12.10 -3.51
C ALA A 23 -5.68 -11.38 -4.38
N ALA A 24 -6.08 -10.33 -5.10
CA ALA A 24 -5.16 -9.52 -5.89
C ALA A 24 -4.04 -8.87 -5.04
N GLN A 25 -4.38 -8.39 -3.83
CA GLN A 25 -3.37 -7.88 -2.88
C GLN A 25 -2.43 -9.00 -2.39
N ALA A 26 -2.98 -10.18 -2.09
CA ALA A 26 -2.19 -11.33 -1.66
C ALA A 26 -1.21 -11.80 -2.74
N VAL A 27 -1.65 -11.88 -4.00
CA VAL A 27 -0.78 -12.20 -5.15
C VAL A 27 0.36 -11.18 -5.26
N SER A 28 0.06 -9.88 -5.15
CA SER A 28 1.09 -8.85 -5.18
C SER A 28 2.12 -8.99 -4.06
N ALA A 29 1.69 -9.32 -2.85
CA ALA A 29 2.59 -9.51 -1.71
C ALA A 29 3.41 -10.79 -1.82
N ALA A 30 2.79 -11.89 -2.26
CA ALA A 30 3.45 -13.17 -2.46
C ALA A 30 4.52 -13.09 -3.57
N ASN A 31 4.23 -12.42 -4.68
CA ASN A 31 5.21 -12.21 -5.75
C ASN A 31 6.43 -11.42 -5.27
N LEU A 32 6.21 -10.40 -4.43
CA LEU A 32 7.29 -9.61 -3.86
C LEU A 32 8.19 -10.45 -2.96
N LEU A 33 7.60 -11.29 -2.10
CA LEU A 33 8.35 -12.23 -1.28
C LEU A 33 9.12 -13.25 -2.12
N LEU A 34 8.51 -13.75 -3.21
CA LEU A 34 9.16 -14.68 -4.12
C LEU A 34 10.39 -14.06 -4.78
N LEU A 35 10.25 -12.86 -5.36
CA LEU A 35 11.37 -12.13 -5.97
C LEU A 35 12.50 -11.88 -4.96
N VAL A 36 12.15 -11.47 -3.74
CA VAL A 36 13.15 -11.27 -2.68
C VAL A 36 13.86 -12.58 -2.34
N GLY A 37 13.12 -13.68 -2.21
CA GLY A 37 13.69 -15.01 -1.99
C GLY A 37 14.66 -15.42 -3.10
N GLN A 38 14.30 -15.19 -4.37
CA GLN A 38 15.18 -15.44 -5.51
C GLN A 38 16.46 -14.60 -5.45
N PHE A 39 16.36 -13.30 -5.14
CA PHE A 39 17.54 -12.43 -5.00
C PHE A 39 18.45 -12.88 -3.85
N VAL A 40 17.89 -13.25 -2.71
CA VAL A 40 18.66 -13.72 -1.55
C VAL A 40 19.34 -15.06 -1.86
N LEU A 41 18.60 -16.03 -2.40
CA LEU A 41 19.16 -17.34 -2.75
C LEU A 41 20.24 -17.22 -3.82
N GLY A 42 20.04 -16.38 -4.85
CA GLY A 42 21.04 -16.14 -5.88
C GLY A 42 22.31 -15.52 -5.32
N ALA A 43 22.19 -14.60 -4.36
CA ALA A 43 23.35 -14.04 -3.66
C ALA A 43 24.15 -15.08 -2.86
N PHE A 44 23.49 -16.09 -2.28
CA PHE A 44 24.18 -17.18 -1.57
C PHE A 44 24.77 -18.24 -2.51
N GLN A 45 24.12 -18.51 -3.64
CA GLN A 45 24.54 -19.54 -4.60
C GLN A 45 25.58 -19.03 -5.60
N GLY A 46 25.75 -17.70 -5.71
CA GLY A 46 26.62 -17.10 -6.72
C GLY A 46 26.04 -17.14 -8.14
N GLU A 47 24.80 -17.59 -8.28
CA GLU A 47 24.08 -17.65 -9.55
C GLU A 47 22.97 -16.60 -9.60
N GLU A 48 22.89 -15.83 -10.69
CA GLU A 48 21.77 -14.93 -10.91
C GLU A 48 20.52 -15.73 -11.32
N LEU A 49 19.69 -16.10 -10.32
CA LEU A 49 18.43 -16.81 -10.53
C LEU A 49 17.41 -16.04 -11.38
N THR A 50 17.58 -14.71 -11.55
CA THR A 50 16.67 -13.89 -12.35
C THR A 50 17.40 -12.69 -12.93
N THR A 51 17.25 -12.46 -14.24
CA THR A 51 17.80 -11.27 -14.88
C THR A 51 17.06 -10.01 -14.42
N PRO A 52 17.72 -8.83 -14.38
CA PRO A 52 17.09 -7.59 -13.95
C PRO A 52 15.82 -7.23 -14.75
N LEU A 53 15.83 -7.52 -16.05
CA LEU A 53 14.68 -7.32 -16.93
C LEU A 53 13.56 -8.32 -16.66
N GLY A 54 13.87 -9.60 -16.43
CA GLY A 54 12.89 -10.61 -16.03
C GLY A 54 12.23 -10.26 -14.70
N ALA A 55 13.01 -9.85 -13.70
CA ALA A 55 12.51 -9.41 -12.40
C ALA A 55 11.61 -8.17 -12.53
N GLY A 56 12.00 -7.21 -13.39
CA GLY A 56 11.18 -6.03 -13.69
C GLY A 56 9.83 -6.39 -14.33
N ILE A 57 9.82 -7.28 -15.33
CA ILE A 57 8.57 -7.76 -15.98
C ILE A 57 7.68 -8.47 -14.96
N GLN A 58 8.25 -9.38 -14.17
CA GLN A 58 7.52 -10.13 -13.15
C GLN A 58 6.91 -9.19 -12.10
N LEU A 59 7.65 -8.19 -11.64
CA LEU A 59 7.17 -7.17 -10.71
C LEU A 59 6.00 -6.37 -11.31
N VAL A 60 6.06 -6.01 -12.59
CA VAL A 60 4.96 -5.31 -13.27
C VAL A 60 3.73 -6.22 -13.37
N ALA A 61 3.89 -7.43 -13.89
CA ALA A 61 2.81 -8.36 -14.16
C ALA A 61 2.10 -8.84 -12.89
N PHE A 62 2.85 -9.18 -11.85
CA PHE A 62 2.31 -9.85 -10.66
C PHE A 62 2.25 -8.98 -9.40
N SER A 63 2.82 -7.77 -9.41
CA SER A 63 2.66 -6.82 -8.30
C SER A 63 1.95 -5.53 -8.71
N PHE A 64 2.41 -4.84 -9.76
CA PHE A 64 1.76 -3.58 -10.19
C PHE A 64 0.37 -3.78 -10.77
N LEU A 65 0.19 -4.74 -11.70
CA LEU A 65 -1.10 -5.00 -12.33
C LEU A 65 -2.19 -5.36 -11.30
N PRO A 66 -1.95 -6.27 -10.34
CA PRO A 66 -2.93 -6.56 -9.30
C PRO A 66 -3.24 -5.36 -8.41
N ILE A 67 -2.24 -4.53 -8.06
CA ILE A 67 -2.49 -3.28 -7.31
C ILE A 67 -3.33 -2.29 -8.13
N LEU A 68 -3.08 -2.19 -9.43
CA LEU A 68 -3.86 -1.34 -10.34
C LEU A 68 -5.31 -1.83 -10.43
N LEU A 69 -5.52 -3.14 -10.55
CA LEU A 69 -6.83 -3.76 -10.51
C LEU A 69 -7.57 -3.41 -9.20
N VAL A 70 -6.91 -3.52 -8.04
CA VAL A 70 -7.49 -3.13 -6.75
C VAL A 70 -7.89 -1.65 -6.73
N ARG A 71 -7.06 -0.76 -7.29
CA ARG A 71 -7.38 0.67 -7.39
C ARG A 71 -8.58 0.93 -8.31
N LEU A 72 -8.66 0.22 -9.43
CA LEU A 72 -9.79 0.32 -10.36
C LEU A 72 -11.07 -0.16 -9.69
N LEU A 73 -11.05 -1.34 -9.07
CA LEU A 73 -12.18 -1.90 -8.34
C LEU A 73 -12.65 -0.96 -7.22
N ARG A 74 -11.72 -0.33 -6.47
CA ARG A 74 -12.08 0.71 -5.49
C ARG A 74 -12.76 1.91 -6.12
N ARG A 75 -12.24 2.42 -7.24
CA ARG A 75 -12.86 3.55 -7.95
C ARG A 75 -14.27 3.21 -8.44
N LEU A 76 -14.51 1.97 -8.85
CA LEU A 76 -15.82 1.50 -9.28
C LEU A 76 -16.80 1.34 -8.11
N SER A 77 -16.31 0.92 -6.94
CA SER A 77 -17.10 0.73 -5.72
C SER A 77 -17.18 1.97 -4.82
N LEU A 78 -16.78 3.14 -5.30
CA LEU A 78 -16.78 4.37 -4.53
C LEU A 78 -18.21 4.84 -4.25
N GLY A 79 -18.49 5.18 -2.99
CA GLY A 79 -19.75 5.72 -2.53
C GLY A 79 -19.56 6.70 -1.37
N ALA A 80 -20.67 7.27 -0.91
CA ALA A 80 -20.71 8.14 0.25
C ALA A 80 -21.79 7.65 1.22
N LEU A 81 -21.45 7.57 2.49
CA LEU A 81 -22.39 7.28 3.57
C LEU A 81 -22.72 8.59 4.28
N GLU A 82 -23.97 9.00 4.21
CA GLU A 82 -24.51 10.16 4.91
C GLU A 82 -25.20 9.68 6.19
N VAL A 83 -24.79 10.25 7.32
CA VAL A 83 -25.30 9.87 8.63
C VAL A 83 -26.29 10.94 9.10
N ALA A 84 -27.57 10.74 8.83
CA ALA A 84 -28.63 11.63 9.32
C ALA A 84 -29.18 11.13 10.67
N PRO A 85 -29.87 11.99 11.44
CA PRO A 85 -30.41 11.63 12.75
C PRO A 85 -31.31 10.38 12.74
N GLU A 86 -32.20 10.27 11.74
CA GLU A 86 -33.20 9.20 11.65
C GLU A 86 -32.80 8.05 10.70
N GLN A 87 -31.92 8.33 9.74
CA GLN A 87 -31.59 7.37 8.68
C GLN A 87 -30.14 7.48 8.21
N LEU A 88 -29.61 6.35 7.75
CA LEU A 88 -28.36 6.28 7.03
C LEU A 88 -28.67 6.25 5.54
N VAL A 89 -28.06 7.14 4.76
CA VAL A 89 -28.21 7.14 3.31
C VAL A 89 -26.89 6.75 2.67
N LEU A 90 -26.86 5.58 2.03
CA LEU A 90 -25.74 5.13 1.24
C LEU A 90 -25.96 5.56 -0.21
N HIS A 91 -25.14 6.50 -0.66
CA HIS A 91 -25.07 6.97 -2.03
C HIS A 91 -24.03 6.15 -2.79
N LEU A 92 -24.47 5.39 -3.79
CA LEU A 92 -23.63 4.75 -4.79
C LEU A 92 -23.81 5.46 -6.12
N ARG A 93 -23.02 5.07 -7.13
CA ARG A 93 -23.12 5.64 -8.49
C ARG A 93 -24.51 5.47 -9.10
N ASP A 94 -25.05 4.25 -9.02
CA ASP A 94 -26.29 3.89 -9.71
C ASP A 94 -27.44 3.57 -8.74
N ALA A 95 -27.22 3.74 -7.43
CA ALA A 95 -28.20 3.36 -6.42
C ALA A 95 -28.09 4.25 -5.18
N ARG A 96 -29.23 4.55 -4.57
CA ARG A 96 -29.33 5.20 -3.27
C ARG A 96 -30.10 4.26 -2.35
N PHE A 97 -29.47 3.89 -1.24
CA PHE A 97 -30.10 3.06 -0.23
C PHE A 97 -30.38 3.89 1.02
N GLU A 98 -31.65 4.01 1.37
CA GLU A 98 -32.09 4.62 2.61
C GLU A 98 -32.29 3.52 3.64
N ILE A 99 -31.52 3.57 4.72
CA ILE A 99 -31.50 2.58 5.77
C ILE A 99 -31.97 3.30 7.04
N PRO A 100 -33.25 3.12 7.46
CA PRO A 100 -33.74 3.69 8.71
C PRO A 100 -32.88 3.20 9.88
N ARG A 101 -32.49 4.10 10.80
CA ARG A 101 -31.65 3.70 11.95
C ARG A 101 -32.34 2.68 12.83
N GLU A 102 -33.67 2.75 12.93
CA GLU A 102 -34.48 1.76 13.62
C GLU A 102 -34.36 0.36 13.04
N SER A 103 -34.02 0.22 11.76
CA SER A 103 -33.85 -1.09 11.12
C SER A 103 -32.51 -1.75 11.44
N LEU A 104 -31.58 -1.03 12.06
CA LEU A 104 -30.25 -1.52 12.42
C LEU A 104 -30.27 -2.16 13.81
N ALA A 105 -29.73 -3.37 13.89
CA ALA A 105 -29.47 -4.06 15.15
C ALA A 105 -28.09 -3.72 15.72
N GLY A 106 -27.14 -3.36 14.85
CA GLY A 106 -25.79 -2.99 15.27
C GLY A 106 -24.77 -2.98 14.14
N VAL A 107 -23.54 -2.67 14.49
CA VAL A 107 -22.39 -2.62 13.57
C VAL A 107 -21.36 -3.66 13.99
N GLN A 108 -20.87 -4.43 13.02
CA GLN A 108 -19.80 -5.40 13.26
C GLN A 108 -18.56 -5.04 12.44
N PRO A 109 -17.38 -4.86 13.06
CA PRO A 109 -16.13 -4.65 12.34
C PRO A 109 -15.72 -5.94 11.60
N TRP A 110 -14.97 -5.78 10.52
CA TRP A 110 -14.34 -6.94 9.87
C TRP A 110 -13.21 -7.49 10.72
N LYS A 111 -13.15 -8.81 10.87
CA LYS A 111 -12.03 -9.49 11.54
C LYS A 111 -10.71 -9.29 10.79
N PHE A 112 -10.76 -9.31 9.46
CA PHE A 112 -9.58 -9.22 8.60
C PHE A 112 -9.58 -7.91 7.80
N PRO A 113 -8.51 -7.09 7.86
CA PRO A 113 -8.46 -5.74 7.30
C PRO A 113 -8.14 -5.71 5.79
N LEU A 114 -8.45 -6.78 5.03
CA LEU A 114 -8.30 -6.77 3.57
C LEU A 114 -9.68 -6.62 2.89
N PRO A 115 -9.78 -5.78 1.83
CA PRO A 115 -8.73 -4.92 1.25
C PRO A 115 -8.39 -3.66 2.08
N GLY A 116 -9.20 -3.34 3.08
CA GLY A 116 -9.02 -2.31 4.11
C GLY A 116 -9.89 -2.63 5.33
N ALA A 117 -9.92 -1.77 6.37
CA ALA A 117 -10.94 -1.92 7.40
C ALA A 117 -12.32 -1.62 6.85
N GLY A 118 -13.29 -2.40 7.31
CA GLY A 118 -14.67 -2.21 6.95
C GLY A 118 -15.60 -2.63 8.07
N LEU A 119 -16.86 -2.28 7.85
CA LEU A 119 -17.97 -2.51 8.74
C LEU A 119 -19.03 -3.33 8.00
N ARG A 120 -19.74 -4.17 8.76
CA ARG A 120 -20.98 -4.80 8.34
C ARG A 120 -22.11 -4.23 9.16
N LEU A 121 -23.18 -3.84 8.49
CA LEU A 121 -24.41 -3.42 9.13
C LEU A 121 -25.27 -4.66 9.38
N ARG A 122 -25.60 -4.92 10.64
CA ARG A 122 -26.54 -5.97 11.02
C ARG A 122 -27.92 -5.36 11.10
N MET A 123 -28.87 -5.93 10.37
CA MET A 123 -30.26 -5.49 10.38
C MET A 123 -31.01 -6.17 11.54
N LYS A 124 -32.10 -5.55 12.04
CA LYS A 124 -33.00 -6.16 13.03
C LYS A 124 -33.65 -7.46 12.54
N SER A 125 -33.77 -7.63 11.21
CA SER A 125 -34.18 -8.90 10.60
C SER A 125 -33.17 -10.05 10.80
N GLY A 126 -32.05 -9.82 11.49
CA GLY A 126 -31.00 -10.81 11.75
C GLY A 126 -30.03 -11.01 10.59
N ARG A 127 -30.38 -10.53 9.39
CA ARG A 127 -29.54 -10.57 8.19
C ARG A 127 -28.55 -9.41 8.19
N PHE A 128 -27.44 -9.59 7.48
CA PHE A 128 -26.53 -8.49 7.16
C PHE A 128 -27.04 -7.72 5.94
N PHE A 129 -26.72 -6.43 5.89
CA PHE A 129 -26.95 -5.64 4.67
C PHE A 129 -26.20 -6.27 3.49
N SER A 130 -26.80 -6.19 2.30
CA SER A 130 -26.31 -6.86 1.08
C SER A 130 -24.91 -6.41 0.65
N HIS A 131 -24.54 -5.18 0.99
CA HIS A 131 -23.23 -4.61 0.72
C HIS A 131 -22.37 -4.53 1.98
N VAL A 132 -21.08 -4.76 1.80
CA VAL A 132 -20.08 -4.70 2.87
C VAL A 132 -19.29 -3.40 2.70
N LEU A 133 -19.19 -2.59 3.75
CA LEU A 133 -18.64 -1.24 3.65
C LEU A 133 -17.16 -1.22 4.04
N GLU A 134 -16.24 -0.90 3.14
CA GLU A 134 -14.87 -0.50 3.49
C GLU A 134 -14.86 0.99 3.82
N VAL A 135 -14.30 1.33 4.99
CA VAL A 135 -14.30 2.69 5.52
C VAL A 135 -12.86 3.15 5.67
N PRO A 136 -12.37 4.09 4.84
CA PRO A 136 -11.00 4.58 4.92
C PRO A 136 -10.67 5.14 6.31
N ARG A 137 -11.55 5.97 6.87
CA ARG A 137 -11.42 6.56 8.22
C ARG A 137 -12.54 6.07 9.13
N PRO A 138 -12.37 4.94 9.83
CA PRO A 138 -13.45 4.28 10.56
C PRO A 138 -13.86 5.03 11.84
N LEU A 139 -12.93 5.67 12.57
CA LEU A 139 -13.28 6.27 13.86
C LEU A 139 -14.22 7.49 13.75
N PRO A 140 -14.03 8.44 12.81
CA PRO A 140 -14.96 9.55 12.63
C PRO A 140 -16.37 9.09 12.24
N LEU A 141 -16.48 8.04 11.41
CA LEU A 141 -17.77 7.48 11.03
C LEU A 141 -18.45 6.82 12.23
N LEU A 142 -17.73 6.00 12.99
CA LEU A 142 -18.26 5.35 14.20
C LEU A 142 -18.69 6.37 15.25
N ALA A 143 -17.95 7.47 15.41
CA ALA A 143 -18.34 8.57 16.28
C ALA A 143 -19.64 9.25 15.82
N ALA A 144 -19.81 9.47 14.51
CA ALA A 144 -21.05 10.03 13.95
C ALA A 144 -22.26 9.10 14.05
N LEU A 145 -22.02 7.77 14.03
CA LEU A 145 -23.08 6.79 14.28
C LEU A 145 -23.60 6.85 15.73
N GLY A 146 -22.80 7.36 16.66
CA GLY A 146 -23.17 7.58 18.05
C GLY A 146 -23.24 6.30 18.89
N GLU A 147 -23.30 6.45 20.21
CA GLU A 147 -23.35 5.34 21.17
C GLU A 147 -24.70 4.59 21.18
N GLY A 148 -25.75 5.20 20.63
CA GLY A 148 -27.09 4.61 20.58
C GLY A 148 -27.21 3.36 19.70
N LEU A 149 -26.18 3.03 18.91
CA LEU A 149 -26.18 1.85 18.06
C LEU A 149 -25.28 0.74 18.66
N PRO A 150 -25.82 -0.45 18.98
CA PRO A 150 -25.04 -1.54 19.54
C PRO A 150 -23.84 -1.93 18.67
N GLY A 151 -22.70 -2.19 19.30
CA GLY A 151 -21.46 -2.61 18.63
C GLY A 151 -20.60 -1.48 18.08
N VAL A 152 -21.01 -0.21 18.15
CA VAL A 152 -20.18 0.93 17.70
C VAL A 152 -18.93 1.10 18.56
N ALA A 153 -19.05 1.07 19.88
CA ALA A 153 -17.92 1.18 20.80
C ALA A 153 -16.92 0.02 20.62
N GLU A 154 -17.43 -1.21 20.50
CA GLU A 154 -16.62 -2.40 20.21
C GLU A 154 -15.92 -2.27 18.85
N ALA A 155 -16.64 -1.84 17.80
CA ALA A 155 -16.08 -1.61 16.48
C ALA A 155 -14.99 -0.53 16.48
N ALA A 156 -15.10 0.50 17.32
CA ALA A 156 -14.12 1.56 17.45
C ALA A 156 -12.87 1.12 18.23
N ALA A 157 -13.03 0.20 19.19
CA ALA A 157 -11.92 -0.42 19.92
C ALA A 157 -11.23 -1.54 19.12
N HIS A 158 -11.93 -2.14 18.15
CA HIS A 158 -11.47 -3.31 17.41
C HIS A 158 -10.15 -3.06 16.65
N PRO A 159 -9.14 -3.95 16.71
CA PRO A 159 -7.79 -3.69 16.19
C PRO A 159 -7.73 -3.30 14.69
N PRO A 160 -8.41 -4.00 13.75
CA PRO A 160 -8.57 -3.56 12.36
C PRO A 160 -8.99 -2.10 12.15
N SER A 161 -9.93 -1.58 12.95
CA SER A 161 -10.40 -0.20 12.86
C SER A 161 -9.31 0.78 13.28
N ARG A 162 -8.62 0.49 14.39
CA ARG A 162 -7.49 1.29 14.89
C ARG A 162 -6.28 1.25 13.96
N PHE A 163 -5.97 0.07 13.41
CA PHE A 163 -4.89 -0.13 12.44
C PHE A 163 -5.12 0.70 11.18
N THR A 164 -6.33 0.64 10.62
CA THR A 164 -6.66 1.39 9.40
C THR A 164 -6.74 2.90 9.65
N GLN A 165 -7.26 3.32 10.80
CA GLN A 165 -7.23 4.73 11.21
C GLN A 165 -5.78 5.22 11.29
N ALA A 166 -4.90 4.51 12.02
CA ALA A 166 -3.48 4.86 12.14
C ALA A 166 -2.79 4.92 10.77
N LYS A 167 -3.16 4.05 9.83
CA LYS A 167 -2.66 4.04 8.46
C LYS A 167 -3.12 5.26 7.64
N GLN A 168 -4.30 5.82 7.89
CA GLN A 168 -4.73 7.06 7.22
C GLN A 168 -4.15 8.31 7.88
N ASP A 169 -3.96 8.28 9.20
CA ASP A 169 -3.41 9.41 9.96
C ASP A 169 -1.89 9.56 9.77
N ALA A 170 -1.25 8.53 9.21
CA ALA A 170 0.15 8.56 8.80
C ALA A 170 0.43 9.69 7.80
N ARG A 171 1.34 10.59 8.17
CA ARG A 171 1.69 11.75 7.35
C ARG A 171 2.54 11.29 6.16
N ARG A 172 2.04 11.56 4.96
CA ARG A 172 2.79 11.36 3.72
C ARG A 172 3.79 12.49 3.56
N TRP A 173 5.07 12.14 3.46
CA TRP A 173 6.12 13.10 3.19
C TRP A 173 6.36 13.19 1.68
N PHE A 174 6.86 14.32 1.18
CA PHE A 174 7.00 14.52 -0.28
C PHE A 174 8.02 13.54 -0.91
N TRP A 175 9.08 13.19 -0.16
CA TRP A 175 10.05 12.16 -0.54
C TRP A 175 9.43 10.76 -0.63
N ASP A 176 8.25 10.53 -0.05
CA ASP A 176 7.52 9.26 -0.20
C ASP A 176 6.72 9.18 -1.51
N SER A 177 6.77 10.22 -2.36
CA SER A 177 6.16 10.14 -3.68
C SER A 177 6.83 9.05 -4.50
N VAL A 178 6.02 8.24 -5.18
CA VAL A 178 6.50 7.08 -5.96
C VAL A 178 7.51 7.51 -7.02
N ALA A 179 7.29 8.65 -7.67
CA ALA A 179 8.17 9.18 -8.70
C ALA A 179 9.55 9.57 -8.16
N ILE A 180 9.61 10.23 -6.99
CA ILE A 180 10.90 10.61 -6.40
C ILE A 180 11.60 9.37 -5.88
N LYS A 181 10.90 8.53 -5.10
CA LYS A 181 11.49 7.37 -4.45
C LYS A 181 11.97 6.29 -5.41
N PHE A 182 11.21 6.00 -6.46
CA PHE A 182 11.51 4.89 -7.38
C PHE A 182 11.85 5.34 -8.81
N GLY A 183 11.74 6.63 -9.12
CA GLY A 183 12.20 7.19 -10.40
C GLY A 183 13.50 7.96 -10.26
N LEU A 184 13.51 8.96 -9.37
CA LEU A 184 14.63 9.89 -9.21
C LEU A 184 15.76 9.32 -8.34
N PHE A 185 15.44 8.73 -7.19
CA PHE A 185 16.46 8.20 -6.27
C PHE A 185 17.36 7.11 -6.90
N PRO A 186 16.84 6.14 -7.70
CA PRO A 186 17.69 5.18 -8.41
C PRO A 186 18.66 5.82 -9.40
N LEU A 187 18.41 7.04 -9.90
CA LEU A 187 19.33 7.72 -10.82
C LEU A 187 20.67 8.03 -10.17
N ILE A 188 20.74 8.14 -8.83
CA ILE A 188 21.99 8.39 -8.11
C ILE A 188 22.97 7.21 -8.30
N PRO A 189 22.66 5.97 -7.85
CA PRO A 189 23.56 4.83 -8.07
C PRO A 189 23.69 4.48 -9.56
N THR A 190 22.64 4.71 -10.36
CA THR A 190 22.73 4.55 -11.83
C THR A 190 23.81 5.44 -12.41
N GLY A 191 23.80 6.73 -12.09
CA GLY A 191 24.77 7.70 -12.62
C GLY A 191 26.20 7.35 -12.24
N VAL A 192 26.42 6.91 -11.00
CA VAL A 192 27.75 6.47 -10.52
C VAL A 192 28.23 5.24 -11.29
N MET A 193 27.41 4.18 -11.33
CA MET A 193 27.80 2.91 -11.96
C MET A 193 27.93 3.05 -13.48
N PHE A 194 27.00 3.76 -14.11
CA PHE A 194 27.03 4.03 -15.54
C PHE A 194 28.27 4.84 -15.91
N ARG A 195 28.60 5.89 -15.14
CA ARG A 195 29.83 6.66 -15.36
C ARG A 195 31.06 5.78 -15.20
N ALA A 196 31.15 4.95 -14.16
CA ALA A 196 32.25 4.02 -13.98
C ALA A 196 32.40 3.09 -15.21
N HIS A 197 31.30 2.49 -15.67
CA HIS A 197 31.29 1.65 -16.86
C HIS A 197 31.78 2.39 -18.12
N GLN A 198 31.35 3.64 -18.33
CA GLN A 198 31.80 4.46 -19.45
C GLN A 198 33.32 4.70 -19.43
N TYR A 199 33.89 5.02 -18.27
CA TYR A 199 35.32 5.25 -18.13
C TYR A 199 36.15 3.96 -18.26
N ILE A 200 35.69 2.85 -17.68
CA ILE A 200 36.42 1.58 -17.69
C ILE A 200 36.38 0.93 -19.07
N THR A 201 35.21 0.87 -19.71
CA THR A 201 35.02 0.12 -20.96
C THR A 201 35.31 0.96 -22.19
N PHE A 202 35.01 2.26 -22.16
CA PHE A 202 35.09 3.12 -23.34
C PHE A 202 36.05 4.32 -23.19
N GLY A 203 36.79 4.39 -22.07
CA GLY A 203 37.85 5.39 -21.85
C GLY A 203 37.36 6.83 -21.62
N GLY A 204 36.06 7.05 -21.45
CA GLY A 204 35.52 8.39 -21.21
C GLY A 204 34.00 8.43 -21.14
N PRO A 205 33.40 9.55 -20.69
CA PRO A 205 31.98 9.63 -20.35
C PRO A 205 31.04 9.47 -21.55
N PHE A 206 31.52 9.75 -22.76
CA PHE A 206 30.76 9.62 -24.02
C PHE A 206 31.40 8.64 -24.99
N GLY A 207 32.30 7.77 -24.52
CA GLY A 207 33.03 6.84 -25.38
C GLY A 207 32.08 5.92 -26.15
N GLN A 208 31.11 5.32 -25.45
CA GLN A 208 30.11 4.46 -26.08
C GLN A 208 29.22 5.22 -27.08
N TYR A 209 28.84 6.46 -26.76
CA TYR A 209 28.03 7.30 -27.65
C TYR A 209 28.75 7.56 -28.99
N ARG A 210 30.06 7.84 -28.94
CA ARG A 210 30.87 8.10 -30.13
C ARG A 210 31.11 6.84 -30.96
N MET A 211 31.27 5.68 -30.31
CA MET A 211 31.56 4.41 -30.99
C MET A 211 30.31 3.71 -31.53
N PHE A 212 29.22 3.70 -30.77
CA PHE A 212 28.03 2.87 -31.03
C PHE A 212 26.71 3.67 -31.10
N GLY A 213 26.80 5.01 -31.07
CA GLY A 213 25.66 5.92 -31.20
C GLY A 213 24.81 6.09 -29.94
N LEU A 214 23.79 6.96 -30.06
CA LEU A 214 22.89 7.32 -28.95
C LEU A 214 22.07 6.15 -28.42
N ALA A 215 21.60 5.28 -29.30
CA ALA A 215 20.73 4.16 -28.92
C ALA A 215 21.42 3.21 -27.93
N SER A 216 22.67 2.83 -28.21
CA SER A 216 23.47 1.95 -27.36
C SER A 216 23.78 2.59 -26.01
N TYR A 217 24.13 3.88 -26.01
CA TYR A 217 24.38 4.65 -24.80
C TYR A 217 23.16 4.72 -23.88
N LEU A 218 21.99 5.07 -24.43
CA LEU A 218 20.73 5.12 -23.67
C LEU A 218 20.27 3.73 -23.22
N LYS A 219 20.50 2.68 -24.03
CA LYS A 219 20.17 1.31 -23.65
C LYS A 219 20.99 0.83 -22.45
N THR A 220 22.30 1.10 -22.44
CA THR A 220 23.16 0.77 -21.29
C THR A 220 22.74 1.57 -20.05
N PHE A 221 22.48 2.87 -20.20
CA PHE A 221 21.97 3.70 -19.10
C PHE A 221 20.64 3.16 -18.54
N ALA A 222 19.68 2.85 -19.41
CA ALA A 222 18.38 2.29 -19.03
C ALA A 222 18.52 0.92 -18.36
N GLY A 223 19.49 0.11 -18.78
CA GLY A 223 19.80 -1.17 -18.13
C GLY A 223 20.22 -1.00 -16.67
N TYR A 224 21.18 -0.11 -16.40
CA TYR A 224 21.58 0.21 -15.02
C TYR A 224 20.42 0.83 -14.22
N TRP A 225 19.66 1.73 -14.83
CA TRP A 225 18.51 2.35 -14.18
C TRP A 225 17.45 1.32 -13.79
N LEU A 226 17.13 0.38 -14.68
CA LEU A 226 16.18 -0.69 -14.42
C LEU A 226 16.67 -1.62 -13.32
N LEU A 227 17.96 -1.97 -13.32
CA LEU A 227 18.60 -2.77 -12.28
C LEU A 227 18.41 -2.12 -10.91
N PHE A 228 18.91 -0.88 -10.73
CA PHE A 228 18.83 -0.21 -9.43
C PHE A 228 17.38 0.08 -9.02
N THR A 229 16.51 0.45 -9.96
CA THR A 229 15.09 0.67 -9.66
C THR A 229 14.44 -0.61 -9.15
N THR A 230 14.66 -1.74 -9.81
CA THR A 230 14.10 -3.04 -9.41
C THR A 230 14.60 -3.44 -8.02
N THR A 231 15.92 -3.37 -7.79
CA THR A 231 16.51 -3.68 -6.48
C THR A 231 15.96 -2.78 -5.37
N LEU A 232 15.83 -1.47 -5.62
CA LEU A 232 15.30 -0.52 -4.65
C LEU A 232 13.80 -0.73 -4.37
N VAL A 233 13.01 -1.10 -5.38
CA VAL A 233 11.60 -1.45 -5.18
C VAL A 233 11.47 -2.72 -4.34
N LEU A 234 12.26 -3.75 -4.63
CA LEU A 234 12.25 -4.99 -3.84
C LEU A 234 12.67 -4.73 -2.39
N TYR A 235 13.77 -3.99 -2.19
CA TYR A 235 14.25 -3.61 -0.87
C TYR A 235 13.19 -2.83 -0.07
N ALA A 236 12.61 -1.77 -0.67
CA ALA A 236 11.53 -1.01 -0.03
C ALA A 236 10.30 -1.89 0.24
N GLY A 237 10.01 -2.82 -0.67
CA GLY A 237 8.93 -3.79 -0.58
C GLY A 237 9.02 -4.68 0.65
N VAL A 238 10.20 -5.27 0.90
CA VAL A 238 10.46 -6.13 2.07
C VAL A 238 10.21 -5.37 3.35
N TRP A 239 10.88 -4.22 3.51
CA TRP A 239 10.74 -3.40 4.70
C TRP A 239 9.30 -2.93 4.90
N ARG A 240 8.59 -2.65 3.80
CA ARG A 240 7.19 -2.27 3.86
C ARG A 240 6.30 -3.42 4.31
N LEU A 241 6.54 -4.64 3.83
CA LEU A 241 5.75 -5.81 4.20
C LEU A 241 5.99 -6.20 5.65
N LEU A 242 7.25 -6.18 6.11
CA LEU A 242 7.62 -6.39 7.50
C LEU A 242 6.97 -5.33 8.40
N ALA A 243 7.05 -4.05 8.02
CA ALA A 243 6.44 -2.97 8.78
C ALA A 243 4.91 -3.05 8.83
N GLU A 244 4.23 -3.41 7.73
CA GLU A 244 2.77 -3.59 7.73
C GLU A 244 2.36 -4.80 8.60
N GLY A 245 3.10 -5.92 8.53
CA GLY A 245 2.87 -7.10 9.37
C GLY A 245 3.08 -6.81 10.86
N LEU A 246 4.22 -6.19 11.20
CA LEU A 246 4.54 -5.81 12.57
C LEU A 246 3.55 -4.75 13.11
N ALA A 247 3.17 -3.76 12.30
CA ALA A 247 2.16 -2.78 12.69
C ALA A 247 0.80 -3.46 12.97
N PHE A 248 0.41 -4.45 12.17
CA PHE A 248 -0.83 -5.18 12.37
C PHE A 248 -0.81 -5.99 13.67
N VAL A 249 0.26 -6.76 13.91
CA VAL A 249 0.43 -7.55 15.14
C VAL A 249 0.50 -6.65 16.38
N LEU A 250 1.30 -5.59 16.34
CA LEU A 250 1.42 -4.66 17.47
C LEU A 250 0.14 -3.87 17.71
N THR A 251 -0.70 -3.64 16.69
CA THR A 251 -2.01 -3.02 16.89
C THR A 251 -2.98 -3.98 17.60
N TRP A 252 -2.86 -5.28 17.36
CA TRP A 252 -3.60 -6.29 18.13
C TRP A 252 -3.17 -6.35 19.59
N LEU A 253 -1.87 -6.26 19.85
CA LEU A 253 -1.32 -6.29 21.22
C LEU A 253 -1.52 -4.97 21.98
N MET A 254 -1.44 -3.83 21.29
CA MET A 254 -1.48 -2.49 21.88
C MET A 254 -2.35 -1.52 21.06
N PRO A 255 -3.69 -1.68 21.04
CA PRO A 255 -4.58 -0.88 20.20
C PRO A 255 -4.51 0.63 20.47
N SER A 256 -4.25 1.03 21.72
CA SER A 256 -4.13 2.44 22.15
C SER A 256 -2.90 3.14 21.56
N ARG A 257 -1.83 2.39 21.25
CA ARG A 257 -0.57 2.91 20.69
C ARG A 257 -0.46 2.72 19.18
N ALA A 258 -1.51 2.26 18.49
CA ALA A 258 -1.50 1.95 17.06
C ALA A 258 -0.93 3.09 16.19
N ARG A 259 -1.28 4.34 16.50
CA ARG A 259 -0.77 5.54 15.80
C ARG A 259 0.75 5.72 15.99
N GLY A 260 1.22 5.63 17.23
CA GLY A 260 2.65 5.78 17.55
C GLY A 260 3.49 4.66 16.93
N VAL A 261 3.05 3.41 17.07
CA VAL A 261 3.69 2.25 16.42
C VAL A 261 3.79 2.46 14.92
N ARG A 262 2.70 2.91 14.28
CA ARG A 262 2.70 3.16 12.84
C ARG A 262 3.71 4.22 12.44
N GLN A 263 3.76 5.34 13.16
CA GLN A 263 4.69 6.43 12.87
C GLN A 263 6.15 5.99 13.05
N SER A 264 6.47 5.24 14.10
CA SER A 264 7.81 4.71 14.32
C SER A 264 8.25 3.76 13.21
N LEU A 265 7.37 2.87 12.76
CA LEU A 265 7.68 1.95 11.67
C LEU A 265 7.84 2.65 10.32
N GLU A 266 7.05 3.69 10.05
CA GLU A 266 7.24 4.51 8.85
C GLU A 266 8.56 5.27 8.88
N TRP A 267 8.95 5.81 10.03
CA TRP A 267 10.26 6.43 10.23
C TRP A 267 11.40 5.43 10.04
N LEU A 268 11.29 4.23 10.62
CA LEU A 268 12.28 3.17 10.45
C LEU A 268 12.43 2.79 8.97
N CYS A 269 11.33 2.59 8.24
CA CYS A 269 11.39 2.31 6.81
C CYS A 269 12.07 3.44 6.01
N ARG A 270 11.83 4.71 6.37
CA ARG A 270 12.48 5.85 5.73
C ARG A 270 13.98 5.88 6.03
N LEU A 271 14.36 5.70 7.30
CA LEU A 271 15.75 5.67 7.73
C LEU A 271 16.52 4.56 7.03
N VAL A 272 15.97 3.34 7.03
CA VAL A 272 16.58 2.19 6.36
C VAL A 272 16.72 2.40 4.85
N TYR A 273 15.72 3.00 4.20
CA TYR A 273 15.76 3.26 2.76
C TYR A 273 16.71 4.40 2.36
N PHE A 274 16.57 5.58 2.98
CA PHE A 274 17.30 6.78 2.57
C PHE A 274 18.67 6.91 3.22
N VAL A 275 18.88 6.36 4.42
CA VAL A 275 20.17 6.43 5.14
C VAL A 275 20.89 5.09 5.04
N GLY A 276 20.19 3.98 5.23
CA GLY A 276 20.79 2.64 5.21
C GLY A 276 21.48 2.31 3.89
N ILE A 277 20.86 2.63 2.76
CA ILE A 277 21.43 2.31 1.44
C ILE A 277 22.70 3.13 1.16
N PRO A 278 22.71 4.48 1.28
CA PRO A 278 23.94 5.24 1.11
C PRO A 278 25.03 4.88 2.13
N ALA A 279 24.67 4.60 3.38
CA ALA A 279 25.64 4.21 4.41
C ALA A 279 26.32 2.86 4.08
N LEU A 280 25.56 1.87 3.61
CA LEU A 280 26.11 0.58 3.18
C LEU A 280 27.02 0.73 1.96
N LEU A 281 26.63 1.57 0.99
CA LEU A 281 27.47 1.88 -0.15
C LEU A 281 28.76 2.57 0.29
N ALA A 282 28.68 3.61 1.12
CA ALA A 282 29.84 4.33 1.63
C ALA A 282 30.77 3.39 2.42
N TRP A 283 30.22 2.56 3.31
CA TRP A 283 30.97 1.55 4.03
C TRP A 283 31.74 0.65 3.08
N ARG A 284 31.07 0.08 2.06
CA ARG A 284 31.70 -0.84 1.11
C ARG A 284 32.77 -0.19 0.21
N PHE A 285 32.73 1.13 0.02
CA PHE A 285 33.79 1.85 -0.70
C PHE A 285 34.94 2.29 0.22
N LEU A 286 34.71 2.35 1.53
CA LEU A 286 35.71 2.77 2.53
C LEU A 286 36.41 1.59 3.24
N SER A 287 35.80 0.40 3.23
CA SER A 287 36.35 -0.87 3.73
C SER A 287 37.00 -1.68 2.62
#